data_AF-A0A7S0VDJ8-F1
#
_entry.id   AF-A0A7S0VDJ8-F1
#
_cell.length_a   1.000
_cell.length_b   1.000
_cell.length_c   1.000
_cell.angle_alpha   90.00
_cell.angle_beta   90.00
_cell.angle_gamma   90.00
#
_symmetry.space_group_name_H-M   'P 1'
#
loop_
_entity.id
_entity.type
_entity.pdbx_description
1 polymer ?
#
loop_
_entity_poly.entity_id
_entity_poly.type
_entity_poly.pdbx_seq_one_letter_code
_entity_poly.pdbx_strand_id
1 'polypeptide(L)'
;MAVREPRAHNEITALTDPSAIDLRSDTVSRPTPAMRQAISEAIVGDDVFGDDPSVKELEDYAARLLEKEAAVFCPSGTMANLMAVMAHCDSRGSEIIIGSDNHIIMYEQGGIASMAGVMPRTIPTQREPGGETPV
;
A
#
# COMPACT_ATOMS: atom_id res chain seq x y z
N MET A 1 -13.96 10.11 20.31
CA MET A 1 -14.14 9.55 18.94
C MET A 1 -15.54 9.87 18.49
N ALA A 2 -15.70 10.81 17.56
CA ALA A 2 -17.00 10.98 16.89
C ALA A 2 -17.16 9.82 15.92
N VAL A 3 -18.09 8.91 16.20
CA VAL A 3 -18.52 7.90 15.24
C VAL A 3 -19.16 8.67 14.10
N ARG A 4 -18.60 8.56 12.89
CA ARG A 4 -19.25 9.13 11.70
C ARG A 4 -20.59 8.44 11.53
N GLU A 5 -21.66 9.21 11.48
CA GLU A 5 -22.99 8.75 11.09
C GLU A 5 -22.89 7.97 9.76
N PRO A 6 -23.56 6.82 9.64
CA PRO A 6 -23.57 6.06 8.39
C PRO A 6 -24.18 6.91 7.28
N ARG A 7 -23.48 7.00 6.14
CA ARG A 7 -23.96 7.75 4.98
C ARG A 7 -25.28 7.18 4.48
N ALA A 8 -26.22 8.06 4.13
CA ALA A 8 -27.49 7.65 3.56
C ALA A 8 -27.25 6.86 2.26
N HIS A 9 -28.09 5.85 1.98
CA HIS A 9 -27.95 4.98 0.82
C HIS A 9 -27.74 5.76 -0.50
N ASN A 10 -28.47 6.87 -0.67
CA ASN A 10 -28.37 7.74 -1.86
C ASN A 10 -27.01 8.44 -2.01
N GLU A 11 -26.30 8.73 -0.92
CA GLU A 11 -24.96 9.33 -0.97
C GLU A 11 -23.90 8.31 -1.41
N ILE A 12 -24.10 7.03 -1.09
CA ILE A 12 -23.25 5.93 -1.57
C ILE A 12 -23.48 5.73 -3.06
N THR A 13 -24.75 5.75 -3.51
CA THR A 13 -25.10 5.61 -4.93
C THR A 13 -24.48 6.70 -5.80
N ALA A 14 -24.46 7.95 -5.32
CA ALA A 14 -23.83 9.08 -6.01
C ALA A 14 -22.30 8.93 -6.16
N LEU A 15 -21.61 8.33 -5.17
CA LEU A 15 -20.17 8.05 -5.25
C LEU A 15 -19.85 6.83 -6.13
N THR A 16 -20.85 6.01 -6.44
CA THR A 16 -20.71 4.88 -7.37
C THR A 16 -20.96 5.25 -8.84
N ASP A 17 -21.46 6.47 -9.10
CA ASP A 17 -21.68 6.97 -10.46
C ASP A 17 -20.34 7.16 -11.20
N PRO A 18 -20.13 6.55 -12.38
CA PRO A 18 -18.93 6.76 -13.21
C PRO A 18 -18.69 8.23 -13.60
N SER A 19 -19.72 9.09 -13.53
CA SER A 19 -19.65 10.52 -13.85
C SER A 19 -19.36 11.43 -12.66
N ALA A 20 -19.32 10.88 -11.44
CA ALA A 20 -19.03 11.66 -10.23
C ALA A 20 -17.55 12.02 -10.15
N ILE A 21 -17.28 13.31 -9.88
CA ILE A 21 -15.93 13.81 -9.63
C ILE A 21 -15.56 13.47 -8.17
N ASP A 22 -14.74 12.42 -8.00
CA ASP A 22 -14.28 11.97 -6.68
C ASP A 22 -12.81 12.32 -6.44
N LEU A 23 -12.57 13.37 -5.64
CA LEU A 23 -11.24 13.91 -5.33
C LEU A 23 -10.71 13.47 -3.96
N ARG A 24 -11.28 12.40 -3.37
CA ARG A 24 -10.88 11.95 -2.02
C ARG A 24 -9.47 11.34 -2.00
N SER A 25 -9.14 10.56 -3.02
CA SER A 25 -7.84 9.89 -3.21
C SER A 25 -7.83 9.20 -4.58
N ASP A 26 -6.66 9.01 -5.16
CA ASP A 26 -6.40 8.13 -6.31
C ASP A 26 -6.79 6.65 -6.10
N THR A 27 -6.86 6.19 -4.84
CA THR A 27 -7.34 4.84 -4.48
C THR A 27 -8.80 4.57 -4.84
N VAL A 28 -9.57 5.61 -5.20
CA VAL A 28 -10.96 5.46 -5.69
C VAL A 28 -11.03 5.06 -7.17
N SER A 29 -9.88 5.00 -7.86
CA SER A 29 -9.79 4.57 -9.25
C SER A 29 -10.41 3.19 -9.48
N ARG A 30 -10.96 2.98 -10.69
CA ARG A 30 -11.63 1.73 -11.06
C ARG A 30 -10.92 1.10 -12.25
N PRO A 31 -10.88 -0.25 -12.33
CA PRO A 31 -10.33 -0.94 -13.48
C PRO A 31 -11.04 -0.50 -14.77
N THR A 32 -10.26 -0.11 -15.77
CA THR A 32 -10.75 0.19 -17.12
C THR A 32 -11.31 -1.08 -17.78
N PRO A 33 -12.10 -0.96 -18.87
CA PRO A 33 -12.56 -2.14 -19.61
C PRO A 33 -11.43 -3.08 -20.04
N ALA A 34 -10.32 -2.54 -20.54
CA ALA A 34 -9.14 -3.32 -20.93
C ALA A 34 -8.50 -4.05 -19.74
N MET A 35 -8.40 -3.39 -18.58
CA MET A 35 -7.91 -4.05 -17.35
C MET A 35 -8.83 -5.19 -16.92
N ARG A 36 -10.16 -5.01 -17.00
CA ARG A 36 -11.12 -6.06 -16.64
C ARG A 36 -11.00 -7.26 -17.56
N GLN A 37 -10.81 -7.02 -18.86
CA GLN A 37 -10.58 -8.09 -19.83
C GLN A 37 -9.28 -8.85 -19.51
N ALA A 38 -8.17 -8.14 -19.29
CA ALA A 38 -6.89 -8.76 -18.92
C ALA A 38 -7.00 -9.60 -17.64
N ILE A 39 -7.70 -9.11 -16.61
CA ILE A 39 -7.96 -9.88 -15.38
C ILE A 39 -8.77 -11.14 -15.68
N SER A 40 -9.81 -11.06 -16.52
CA SER A 40 -10.66 -12.21 -16.83
C SER A 40 -9.99 -13.26 -17.72
N GLU A 41 -8.99 -12.86 -18.50
CA GLU A 41 -8.25 -13.72 -19.43
C GLU A 41 -6.92 -14.23 -18.84
N ALA A 42 -6.53 -13.74 -17.66
CA ALA A 42 -5.28 -14.10 -17.00
C ALA A 42 -5.20 -15.62 -16.74
N ILE A 43 -4.04 -16.20 -17.05
CA ILE A 43 -3.74 -17.60 -16.71
C ILE A 43 -3.28 -17.61 -15.26
N VAL A 44 -4.05 -18.24 -14.39
CA VAL A 44 -3.80 -18.28 -12.95
C VAL A 44 -3.37 -19.68 -12.50
N GLY A 45 -2.72 -19.73 -11.34
CA GLY A 45 -2.24 -20.97 -10.71
C GLY A 45 -2.28 -20.86 -9.19
N ASP A 46 -1.43 -21.64 -8.53
CA ASP A 46 -1.25 -21.54 -7.09
C ASP A 46 0.09 -20.85 -6.78
N ASP A 47 -0.01 -19.60 -6.33
CA ASP A 47 1.14 -18.76 -6.01
C ASP A 47 1.99 -19.29 -4.83
N VAL A 48 1.37 -20.03 -3.89
CA VAL A 48 2.11 -20.62 -2.76
C VAL A 48 3.09 -21.70 -3.25
N PHE A 49 2.74 -22.40 -4.32
CA PHE A 49 3.63 -23.36 -4.98
C PHE A 49 4.53 -22.71 -6.04
N GLY A 50 4.31 -21.42 -6.36
CA GLY A 50 5.05 -20.68 -7.39
C GLY A 50 4.61 -20.97 -8.82
N ASP A 51 3.41 -21.54 -8.99
CA ASP A 51 2.89 -22.01 -10.28
C ASP A 51 1.86 -21.05 -10.89
N ASP A 52 1.66 -19.84 -10.33
CA ASP A 52 0.83 -18.78 -10.95
C ASP A 52 1.63 -17.98 -12.00
N PRO A 53 1.36 -18.16 -13.31
CA PRO A 53 2.14 -17.49 -14.35
C PRO A 53 1.95 -15.98 -14.39
N SER A 54 0.75 -15.49 -14.05
CA SER A 54 0.41 -14.07 -14.11
C SER A 54 1.09 -13.30 -12.98
N VAL A 55 1.13 -13.87 -11.77
CA VAL A 55 1.88 -13.27 -10.65
C VAL A 55 3.37 -13.25 -10.97
N LYS A 56 3.92 -14.37 -11.45
CA LYS A 56 5.34 -14.45 -11.81
C LYS A 56 5.74 -13.43 -12.89
N GLU A 57 4.91 -13.27 -13.93
CA GLU A 57 5.18 -12.28 -14.97
C GLU A 57 5.21 -10.85 -14.41
N LEU A 58 4.27 -10.52 -13.52
CA LEU A 58 4.20 -9.22 -12.86
C LEU A 58 5.44 -8.96 -11.99
N GLU A 59 5.85 -9.93 -11.17
CA GLU A 59 7.03 -9.83 -10.31
C GLU A 59 8.31 -9.72 -11.13
N ASP A 60 8.50 -10.58 -12.13
CA ASP A 60 9.66 -10.55 -13.02
C ASP A 60 9.73 -9.21 -13.79
N TYR A 61 8.58 -8.66 -14.21
CA TYR A 61 8.50 -7.34 -14.82
C TYR A 61 8.88 -6.23 -13.84
N ALA A 62 8.34 -6.24 -12.62
CA ALA A 62 8.63 -5.23 -11.60
C ALA A 62 10.10 -5.24 -11.18
N ALA A 63 10.69 -6.43 -10.99
CA ALA A 63 12.10 -6.60 -10.68
C ALA A 63 13.00 -6.00 -11.78
N ARG A 64 12.69 -6.28 -13.06
CA ARG A 64 13.41 -5.68 -14.20
C ARG A 64 13.23 -4.16 -14.25
N LEU A 65 12.01 -3.67 -14.07
CA LEU A 65 11.70 -2.24 -14.14
C LEU A 65 12.45 -1.42 -13.08
N LEU A 66 12.64 -1.98 -11.88
CA LEU A 66 13.29 -1.33 -10.74
C LEU A 66 14.77 -1.72 -10.58
N GLU A 67 15.32 -2.49 -11.52
CA GLU A 67 16.70 -3.00 -11.48
C GLU A 67 17.02 -3.72 -10.16
N LYS A 68 16.12 -4.62 -9.74
CA LYS A 68 16.26 -5.47 -8.55
C LYS A 68 16.32 -6.94 -8.95
N GLU A 69 16.90 -7.75 -8.06
CA GLU A 69 17.05 -9.19 -8.27
C GLU A 69 15.72 -9.93 -8.23
N ALA A 70 14.76 -9.44 -7.44
CA ALA A 70 13.45 -10.04 -7.28
C ALA A 70 12.40 -8.97 -6.88
N ALA A 71 11.12 -9.34 -7.03
CA ALA A 71 9.97 -8.61 -6.50
C ALA A 71 8.97 -9.63 -5.93
N VAL A 72 8.04 -9.15 -5.11
CA VAL A 72 6.95 -9.97 -4.58
C VAL A 72 5.63 -9.21 -4.64
N PHE A 73 4.57 -9.84 -5.13
CA PHE A 73 3.23 -9.27 -5.16
C PHE A 73 2.62 -9.30 -3.76
N CYS A 74 2.05 -8.17 -3.33
CA CYS A 74 1.42 -8.02 -2.02
C CYS A 74 -0.02 -7.53 -2.18
N PRO A 75 -0.98 -8.02 -1.37
CA PRO A 75 -2.36 -7.55 -1.40
C PRO A 75 -2.55 -6.05 -1.11
N SER A 76 -1.61 -5.42 -0.40
CA SER A 76 -1.66 -3.99 -0.08
C SER A 76 -0.27 -3.40 0.16
N GLY A 77 -0.16 -2.07 0.02
CA GLY A 77 1.05 -1.32 0.39
C GLY A 77 1.41 -1.46 1.88
N THR A 78 0.43 -1.53 2.77
CA THR A 78 0.65 -1.77 4.21
C THR A 78 1.31 -3.11 4.48
N MET A 79 0.88 -4.18 3.80
CA MET A 79 1.54 -5.49 3.94
C MET A 79 2.96 -5.46 3.36
N ALA A 80 3.14 -4.82 2.19
CA ALA A 80 4.46 -4.68 1.57
C ALA A 80 5.45 -3.92 2.49
N ASN A 81 5.03 -2.80 3.09
CA ASN A 81 5.84 -2.04 4.03
C ASN A 81 6.19 -2.87 5.29
N LEU A 82 5.22 -3.56 5.87
CA LEU A 82 5.46 -4.42 7.03
C LEU A 82 6.48 -5.53 6.71
N MET A 83 6.31 -6.21 5.58
CA MET A 83 7.25 -7.24 5.12
C MET A 83 8.64 -6.66 4.89
N ALA A 84 8.76 -5.49 4.26
CA ALA A 84 10.03 -4.82 4.05
C ALA A 84 10.73 -4.50 5.37
N VAL A 85 10.00 -3.98 6.36
CA VAL A 85 10.56 -3.71 7.70
C VAL A 85 10.99 -5.02 8.39
N MET A 86 10.19 -6.09 8.31
CA MET A 86 10.56 -7.38 8.89
C MET A 86 11.78 -8.02 8.21
N ALA A 87 11.95 -7.80 6.91
CA ALA A 87 13.12 -8.30 6.17
C ALA A 87 14.40 -7.51 6.50
N HIS A 88 14.28 -6.21 6.77
CA HIS A 88 15.42 -5.35 7.11
C HIS A 88 15.77 -5.32 8.60
N CYS A 89 14.78 -5.51 9.48
CA CYS A 89 14.95 -5.59 10.92
C CYS A 89 14.85 -7.07 11.34
N ASP A 90 15.98 -7.77 11.23
CA ASP A 90 16.09 -9.22 11.44
C ASP A 90 15.86 -9.70 12.88
N SER A 91 15.70 -8.78 13.83
CA SER A 91 15.55 -9.07 15.25
C SER A 91 14.51 -8.19 15.93
N ARG A 92 13.73 -8.78 16.84
CA ARG A 92 12.82 -8.04 17.73
C ARG A 92 13.62 -7.11 18.63
N GLY A 93 13.10 -5.89 18.82
CA GLY A 93 13.80 -4.82 19.54
C GLY A 93 14.76 -4.01 18.66
N SER A 94 14.90 -4.36 17.38
CA SER A 94 15.56 -3.49 16.39
C SER A 94 14.85 -2.14 16.27
N GLU A 95 15.57 -1.16 15.74
CA GLU A 95 15.06 0.20 15.52
C GLU A 95 15.01 0.53 14.02
N ILE A 96 13.99 1.29 13.60
CA ILE A 96 13.93 1.92 12.27
C ILE A 96 13.87 3.44 12.42
N ILE A 97 14.73 4.16 11.70
CA ILE A 97 14.67 5.62 11.59
C ILE A 97 13.70 5.98 10.46
N ILE A 98 12.70 6.80 10.76
CA ILE A 98 11.61 7.09 9.81
C ILE A 98 11.03 8.50 10.00
N GLY A 99 10.49 9.12 8.95
CA GLY A 99 9.85 10.43 9.05
C GLY A 99 8.59 10.42 9.92
N SER A 100 8.35 11.49 10.68
CA SER A 100 7.19 11.66 11.57
C SER A 100 5.85 11.56 10.85
N ASP A 101 5.80 12.03 9.59
CA ASP A 101 4.59 12.07 8.77
C ASP A 101 4.49 10.85 7.83
N ASN A 102 5.36 9.84 7.99
CA ASN A 102 5.38 8.66 7.12
C ASN A 102 4.15 7.77 7.31
N HIS A 103 3.67 7.15 6.22
CA HIS A 103 2.48 6.29 6.20
C HIS A 103 2.56 5.12 7.19
N ILE A 104 3.74 4.50 7.34
CA ILE A 104 3.98 3.39 8.29
C ILE A 104 3.66 3.82 9.73
N ILE A 105 3.97 5.09 10.07
CA ILE A 105 3.72 5.65 11.40
C ILE A 105 2.25 6.08 11.57
N MET A 106 1.72 6.81 10.58
CA MET A 106 0.44 7.50 10.72
C MET A 106 -0.78 6.61 10.42
N TYR A 107 -0.65 5.67 9.48
CA TYR A 107 -1.80 5.04 8.84
C TYR A 107 -1.78 3.51 8.83
N GLU A 108 -0.74 2.87 9.37
CA GLU A 108 -0.58 1.40 9.37
C GLU A 108 -0.75 0.76 10.75
N GLN A 109 -1.44 1.46 11.65
CA GLN A 109 -1.90 0.97 12.96
C GLN A 109 -0.78 0.40 13.85
N GLY A 110 0.45 0.90 13.67
CA GLY A 110 1.61 0.45 14.44
C GLY A 110 1.97 -1.01 14.17
N GLY A 111 1.72 -1.52 12.96
CA GLY A 111 2.05 -2.90 12.57
C GLY A 111 3.52 -3.26 12.83
N ILE A 112 4.45 -2.34 12.58
CA ILE A 112 5.88 -2.56 12.81
C ILE A 112 6.21 -2.76 14.30
N ALA A 113 5.52 -2.07 15.20
CA ALA A 113 5.74 -2.22 16.65
C ALA A 113 5.04 -3.48 17.18
N SER A 114 3.79 -3.69 16.79
CA SER A 114 2.95 -4.77 17.32
C SER A 114 3.30 -6.15 16.76
N MET A 115 3.50 -6.26 15.44
CA MET A 115 3.76 -7.53 14.76
C MET A 115 5.26 -7.80 14.62
N ALA A 116 6.01 -6.83 14.06
CA ALA A 116 7.44 -7.01 13.82
C ALA A 116 8.30 -6.82 15.08
N GLY A 117 7.78 -6.14 16.12
CA GLY A 117 8.54 -5.87 17.33
C GLY A 117 9.67 -4.86 17.10
N VAL A 118 9.51 -3.96 16.13
CA VAL A 118 10.49 -2.94 15.76
C VAL A 118 10.12 -1.60 16.38
N MET A 119 11.10 -0.93 16.99
CA MET A 119 10.93 0.39 17.59
C MET A 119 11.06 1.47 16.52
N PRO A 120 10.04 2.32 16.31
CA PRO A 120 10.19 3.47 15.43
C PRO A 120 10.93 4.60 16.14
N ARG A 121 12.00 5.09 15.52
CA ARG A 121 12.65 6.36 15.87
C ARG A 121 12.28 7.40 14.84
N THR A 122 11.30 8.23 15.18
CA THR A 122 10.83 9.26 14.24
C THR A 122 11.76 10.47 14.22
N ILE A 123 11.97 11.02 13.02
CA ILE A 123 12.59 12.33 12.80
C ILE A 123 11.59 13.24 12.09
N PRO A 124 11.62 14.57 12.29
CA PRO A 124 10.71 15.48 11.58
C PRO A 124 10.81 15.27 10.06
N THR A 125 9.67 15.02 9.41
CA THR A 125 9.63 14.91 7.95
C THR A 125 9.92 16.28 7.33
N GLN A 126 10.93 16.35 6.47
CA GLN A 126 11.20 17.58 5.71
C GLN A 126 10.03 17.85 4.76
N ARG A 127 9.40 19.02 4.91
CA ARG A 127 8.42 19.53 3.96
C ARG A 127 9.15 20.36 2.90
N GLU A 128 8.75 20.21 1.64
CA GLU A 128 9.28 20.99 0.51
C GLU A 128 9.27 22.50 0.81
N PRO A 129 10.31 23.28 0.45
CA PRO A 129 10.32 24.72 0.66
C PRO A 129 9.20 25.41 -0.14
N GLY A 130 8.13 25.82 0.55
CA GLY A 130 6.94 26.45 -0.04
C GLY A 130 5.60 25.88 0.47
N GLY A 131 5.63 24.72 1.14
CA GLY A 131 4.53 24.25 1.98
C GLY A 131 4.82 24.56 3.44
N GLU A 132 3.84 25.05 4.19
CA GLU A 132 3.98 25.47 5.58
C GLU A 132 4.71 24.43 6.46
N THR A 133 5.89 24.89 6.89
CA THR A 133 6.81 24.48 7.95
C THR A 133 7.04 22.98 8.23
N PRO A 134 8.27 22.49 8.00
CA PRO A 134 8.89 21.49 8.86
C PRO A 134 9.40 22.18 10.15
N VAL A 135 8.84 21.80 11.30
CA VAL A 135 9.45 21.94 12.64
C VAL A 135 9.39 20.60 13.35
#